data_AF-K1S905-F1
#
_entry.id   AF-K1S905-F1
#
_cell.length_a   1.000
_cell.length_b   1.000
_cell.length_c   1.000
_cell.angle_alpha   90.00
_cell.angle_beta   90.00
_cell.angle_gamma   90.00
#
_symmetry.space_group_name_H-M   'P 1'
#
loop_
_entity.id
_entity.type
_entity.pdbx_description
1 polymer ?
#
loop_
_entity_poly.entity_id
_entity_poly.type
_entity_poly.pdbx_seq_one_letter_code
_entity_poly.pdbx_strand_id
1 'polypeptide(L)' 'MPAYKDTVTGKWYCKFNYKNWLGEKKTKFKRGFVTKKEALAWEREFLMTEQADMNMELEPFVE' A
#
# COMPACT_ATOMS: atom_id res chain seq x y z
N MET A 1 4.35 0.88 13.12
CA MET A 1 5.04 1.83 12.21
C MET A 1 5.72 1.01 11.11
N PRO A 2 5.22 1.00 9.88
CA PRO A 2 5.62 0.06 8.83
C PRO A 2 6.79 0.55 7.97
N ALA A 3 7.26 1.78 8.21
CA ALA A 3 8.43 2.34 7.55
C ALA A 3 9.68 2.14 8.43
N TYR A 4 10.64 1.41 7.88
CA TYR A 4 11.90 1.06 8.50
C TYR A 4 13.05 1.69 7.71
N LYS A 5 14.11 2.09 8.41
CA LYS A 5 15.33 2.60 7.78
C LYS A 5 16.29 1.44 7.58
N ASP A 6 16.75 1.25 6.36
CA ASP A 6 17.88 0.39 6.05
C ASP A 6 19.17 1.11 6.49
N THR A 7 19.89 0.51 7.43
CA THR A 7 21.13 1.05 7.98
C THR A 7 22.32 0.86 7.03
N VAL A 8 22.20 -0.02 6.03
CA VAL A 8 23.26 -0.31 5.06
C VAL A 8 23.22 0.67 3.90
N THR A 9 22.02 0.94 3.37
CA THR A 9 21.85 1.83 2.21
C THR A 9 21.40 3.24 2.59
N GLY A 10 21.01 3.47 3.85
CA GLY A 10 20.46 4.73 4.33
C GLY A 10 19.04 5.03 3.83
N LYS A 11 18.46 4.13 3.02
CA LYS A 11 17.14 4.29 2.41
C LYS A 11 16.05 3.73 3.31
N TRP A 12 14.83 4.21 3.13
CA TRP A 12 13.65 3.72 3.82
C TRP A 12 12.94 2.63 3.01
N TYR A 13 12.37 1.68 3.72
CA TYR A 13 11.51 0.64 3.15
C TYR A 13 10.22 0.54 3.96
N CYS A 14 9.14 0.18 3.30
CA CYS A 14 7.87 -0.12 3.95
C CYS A 14 7.47 -1.58 3.71
N LYS A 15 7.01 -2.23 4.77
CA LYS A 15 6.41 -3.56 4.71
C LYS A 15 5.10 -3.52 5.47
N PHE A 16 3.99 -3.81 4.79
CA PHE A 16 2.68 -3.89 5.41
C PHE A 16 1.88 -5.05 4.85
N ASN A 17 0.97 -5.54 5.67
CA ASN A 17 -0.01 -6.55 5.28
C ASN A 17 -1.32 -5.84 5.00
N TYR A 18 -1.95 -6.14 3.88
CA TYR A 18 -3.29 -5.67 3.54
C TYR A 18 -4.16 -6.86 3.21
N LYS A 19 -5.47 -6.69 3.39
CA LYS A 19 -6.47 -7.68 3.01
C LYS A 19 -7.08 -7.17 1.71
N ASN A 20 -7.00 -7.96 0.65
CA ASN A 20 -7.70 -7.60 -0.58
C ASN A 20 -9.21 -7.79 -0.40
N TRP A 21 -9.96 -7.37 -1.41
CA TRP A 21 -11.41 -7.50 -1.49
C TRP A 21 -11.91 -8.96 -1.45
N LEU A 22 -11.11 -9.90 -1.98
CA LEU A 22 -11.36 -11.35 -1.86
C LEU A 22 -11.14 -11.89 -0.44
N GLY A 23 -10.59 -11.09 0.46
CA GLY A 23 -10.29 -11.45 1.83
C GLY A 23 -8.97 -12.19 2.06
N GLU A 24 -8.15 -12.31 1.04
CA GLU A 24 -6.78 -12.82 1.10
C GLU A 24 -5.85 -11.80 1.75
N LYS A 25 -5.01 -12.27 2.68
CA LYS A 25 -3.96 -11.45 3.28
C LYS A 25 -2.77 -11.42 2.34
N LYS A 26 -2.50 -10.26 1.75
CA LYS A 26 -1.31 -10.03 0.92
C LYS A 26 -0.31 -9.17 1.68
N THR A 27 0.96 -9.47 1.48
CA THR A 27 2.05 -8.66 2.00
C THR A 27 2.58 -7.79 0.88
N LYS A 28 2.67 -6.48 1.10
CA LYS A 28 3.36 -5.58 0.18
C LYS A 28 4.68 -5.13 0.79
N PHE A 29 5.71 -5.16 -0.04
CA PHE A 29 7.05 -4.70 0.31
C PHE A 29 7.53 -3.74 -0.78
N LYS A 30 7.97 -2.56 -0.37
CA LYS A 30 8.62 -1.60 -1.26
C LYS A 30 9.79 -0.97 -0.55
N ARG A 31 10.92 -0.85 -1.26
CA ARG A 31 12.18 -0.30 -0.76
C ARG A 31 12.65 0.84 -1.67
N GLY A 32 13.50 1.70 -1.12
CA GLY A 32 14.17 2.75 -1.89
C GLY A 32 13.64 4.16 -1.66
N PHE A 33 12.82 4.36 -0.63
CA PHE A 33 12.35 5.69 -0.25
C PHE A 33 13.49 6.51 0.36
N VAL A 34 13.50 7.82 0.11
CA VAL A 34 14.52 8.70 0.67
C VAL A 34 14.14 9.08 2.10
N THR A 35 12.84 9.21 2.37
CA THR A 35 12.33 9.62 3.67
C THR A 35 11.26 8.67 4.22
N LYS A 36 11.10 8.67 5.55
CA LYS A 36 10.01 7.98 6.24
C LYS A 36 8.63 8.46 5.75
N LYS A 37 8.51 9.74 5.40
CA LYS A 37 7.24 10.36 4.97
C LYS A 37 6.79 9.81 3.62
N GLU A 38 7.69 9.66 2.66
CA GLU A 38 7.36 9.04 1.36
C GLU A 38 6.91 7.58 1.53
N ALA A 39 7.59 6.82 2.38
CA ALA A 39 7.21 5.44 2.66
C ALA A 39 5.79 5.33 3.26
N LEU A 40 5.42 6.25 4.15
CA LEU A 40 4.07 6.32 4.74
C LEU A 40 3.02 6.82 3.76
N ALA A 41 3.35 7.82 2.93
CA ALA A 41 2.46 8.34 1.90
C ALA A 41 2.12 7.24 0.89
N TRP A 42 3.12 6.46 0.48
CA TRP A 42 2.92 5.36 -0.47
C TRP A 42 2.03 4.24 0.08
N GLU A 43 2.18 3.87 1.35
CA GLU A 43 1.26 2.90 1.99
C GLU A 43 -0.18 3.42 1.96
N ARG A 44 -0.37 4.70 2.28
CA ARG A 44 -1.70 5.31 2.34
C ARG A 44 -2.33 5.41 0.95
N GLU A 45 -1.55 5.82 -0.05
CA GLU A 45 -1.96 5.81 -1.47
C GLU A 45 -2.34 4.40 -1.91
N PHE A 46 -1.53 3.39 -1.59
CA PHE A 46 -1.78 2.00 -1.96
C PHE A 46 -3.10 1.47 -1.34
N LEU A 47 -3.33 1.74 -0.05
CA LEU A 47 -4.57 1.35 0.62
C LEU A 47 -5.78 2.11 0.05
N MET A 48 -5.62 3.39 -0.32
CA MET A 48 -6.67 4.15 -1.00
C MET A 48 -6.98 3.59 -2.38
N THR A 49 -5.97 3.19 -3.16
CA THR A 49 -6.18 2.56 -4.48
C THR A 49 -6.92 1.24 -4.33
N GLU A 50 -6.49 0.35 -3.42
CA GLU A 50 -7.19 -0.92 -3.18
C GLU A 50 -8.61 -0.71 -2.65
N GLN A 51 -8.87 0.32 -1.85
CA GLN A 51 -10.23 0.67 -1.40
C GLN A 51 -11.07 1.33 -2.50
N ALA A 52 -10.46 2.13 -3.38
CA ALA A 52 -11.15 2.77 -4.48
C ALA A 52 -11.54 1.75 -5.56
N ASP A 53 -10.67 0.80 -5.90
CA ASP A 53 -11.00 -0.32 -6.80
C ASP A 53 -12.20 -1.13 -6.29
N MET A 54 -12.32 -1.35 -4.96
CA MET A 54 -13.49 -2.02 -4.37
C MET A 54 -14.81 -1.27 -4.54
N ASN A 55 -14.76 0.06 -4.66
CA ASN A 55 -15.96 0.90 -4.78
C ASN A 55 -16.28 1.25 -6.25
N MET A 56 -15.52 0.73 -7.22
CA MET A 56 -15.63 1.14 -8.63
C MET A 56 -16.41 0.18 -9.53
N GLU A 57 -16.89 -0.97 -9.03
CA GLU A 57 -17.70 -1.90 -9.81
C GLU A 57 -19.12 -2.03 -9.25
N LEU A 58 -20.13 -1.66 -10.07
CA LEU A 58 -21.41 -2.37 -10.33
C LEU A 58 -22.70 -1.55 -10.44
N GLU A 59 -22.70 -0.20 -10.55
CA GLU A 59 -23.99 0.53 -10.62
C GLU A 59 -24.52 1.01 -12.00
N PRO A 60 -23.78 1.12 -13.13
CA PRO A 60 -24.43 1.47 -14.40
C PRO A 60 -24.39 0.40 -15.50
N PHE A 61 -24.11 -0.88 -15.17
CA PHE A 61 -24.13 -1.98 -16.16
C PHE A 61 -25.30 -2.95 -15.99
N VAL A 62 -26.42 -2.48 -15.46
CA VAL A 62 -27.74 -3.16 -15.59
C VAL A 62 -28.64 -2.24 -16.41
N GLU A 63 -28.70 -2.51 -17.72
CA GLU A 63 -29.86 -2.20 -18.58
C GLU A 63 -30.87 -3.36 -18.49
#